data_AF-V5GS93-F1
#
_entry.id   AF-V5GS93-F1
#
_cell.length_a   1.000
_cell.length_b   1.000
_cell.length_c   1.000
_cell.angle_alpha   90.00
_cell.angle_beta   90.00
_cell.angle_gamma   90.00
#
_symmetry.space_group_name_H-M   'P 1'
#
loop_
_entity.id
_entity.type
_entity.pdbx_description
1 polymer ?
#
loop_
_entity_poly.entity_id
_entity_poly.type
_entity_poly.pdbx_seq_one_letter_code
_entity_poly.pdbx_strand_id
1 'polypeptide(L)'
;MYLFTVLACLVIDKAVFSHGYTNEKCCRSGEYLKETDNTYNCTENVSKRFDVLTNETNFLERGVDGECVDATPEFSIFKVVAGQPVGVRPFEEPYFPKCCPLNYTYNTVLHSCEERENATHGYIRETFVKVGLPDCKVIVDFHLNEENASDLYARIVDIRRHSEYCVDENENGTFTMRECRMDTDICDRIRCVKKMLPGWTELH
;
A
#
# COMPACT_ATOMS: atom_id res chain seq x y z
N MET A 1 -19.69 23.62 65.47
CA MET A 1 -18.48 22.78 65.30
C MET A 1 -18.61 22.03 63.99
N TYR A 2 -17.72 22.35 63.04
CA TYR A 2 -17.26 21.58 61.86
C TYR A 2 -18.31 21.17 60.81
N LEU A 3 -18.35 21.85 59.64
CA LEU A 3 -17.45 21.82 58.46
C LEU A 3 -18.05 20.87 57.40
N PHE A 4 -18.64 21.38 56.33
CA PHE A 4 -18.01 21.54 55.00
C PHE A 4 -17.20 20.33 54.54
N THR A 5 -17.73 19.62 53.54
CA THR A 5 -17.06 19.06 52.32
C THR A 5 -18.10 18.22 51.57
N VAL A 6 -18.88 18.77 50.63
CA VAL A 6 -18.58 18.74 49.19
C VAL A 6 -17.53 17.70 48.81
N LEU A 7 -17.98 16.52 48.40
CA LEU A 7 -17.26 15.69 47.44
C LEU A 7 -18.27 15.16 46.43
N ALA A 8 -18.62 16.04 45.48
CA ALA A 8 -19.08 15.59 44.19
C ALA A 8 -17.89 14.84 43.58
N CYS A 9 -17.90 13.51 43.68
CA CYS A 9 -17.06 12.66 42.85
C CYS A 9 -17.52 12.88 41.41
N LEU A 10 -16.93 13.89 40.76
CA LEU A 10 -16.70 13.92 39.34
C LEU A 10 -15.91 12.65 39.03
N VAL A 11 -16.64 11.57 38.79
CA VAL A 11 -16.17 10.49 37.95
C VAL A 11 -16.04 11.13 36.58
N ILE A 12 -14.90 11.78 36.34
CA ILE A 12 -14.42 11.99 35.00
C ILE A 12 -14.14 10.57 34.55
N ASP A 13 -15.13 9.93 33.94
CA ASP A 13 -14.88 8.87 32.99
C ASP A 13 -13.89 9.47 32.02
N LYS A 14 -12.60 9.21 32.26
CA LYS A 14 -11.66 9.16 31.17
C LYS A 14 -12.19 7.99 30.34
N ALA A 15 -13.13 8.31 29.45
CA ALA A 15 -13.27 7.61 28.21
C ALA A 15 -11.86 7.65 27.62
N VAL A 16 -11.08 6.63 27.96
CA VAL A 16 -9.94 6.22 27.17
C VAL A 16 -10.62 5.84 25.87
N PHE A 17 -10.74 6.83 24.98
CA PHE A 17 -10.93 6.60 23.58
C PHE A 17 -9.70 5.81 23.14
N SER A 18 -9.77 4.50 23.35
CA SER A 18 -9.22 3.55 22.43
C SER A 18 -9.98 3.79 21.13
N HIS A 19 -9.64 4.87 20.42
CA HIS A 19 -9.86 4.93 18.99
C HIS A 19 -9.05 3.75 18.47
N GLY A 20 -9.77 2.65 18.20
CA GLY A 20 -9.19 1.51 17.52
C GLY A 20 -8.50 2.03 16.28
N TYR A 21 -7.38 1.41 15.95
CA TYR A 21 -6.68 1.62 14.71
C TYR A 21 -7.68 1.66 13.54
N THR A 22 -7.77 2.82 12.88
CA THR A 22 -8.55 2.96 11.66
C THR A 22 -7.59 2.98 10.48
N ASN A 23 -7.92 2.27 9.40
CA ASN A 23 -7.13 2.27 8.16
C ASN A 23 -7.33 3.58 7.36
N GLU A 24 -7.41 4.71 8.06
CA GLU A 24 -7.67 6.03 7.48
C GLU A 24 -6.38 6.59 6.89
N LYS A 25 -6.44 7.08 5.66
CA LYS A 25 -5.29 7.68 5.02
C LYS A 25 -5.04 9.08 5.58
N CYS A 26 -3.79 9.40 5.90
CA CYS A 26 -3.42 10.72 6.41
C CYS A 26 -3.75 11.83 5.41
N CYS A 27 -3.34 11.63 4.15
CA CYS A 27 -3.57 12.54 3.03
C CYS A 27 -4.75 12.10 2.15
N ARG A 28 -5.04 12.85 1.08
CA ARG A 28 -6.06 12.49 0.09
C ARG A 28 -5.62 11.29 -0.74
N SER A 29 -6.57 10.66 -1.44
CA SER A 29 -6.24 9.64 -2.44
C SER A 29 -5.25 10.19 -3.47
N GLY A 30 -4.20 9.42 -3.79
CA GLY A 30 -3.14 9.85 -4.71
C GLY A 30 -2.07 10.77 -4.10
N GLU A 31 -2.17 11.14 -2.82
CA GLU A 31 -1.14 11.88 -2.09
C GLU A 31 -0.42 10.98 -1.08
N TYR A 32 0.68 11.45 -0.52
CA TYR A 32 1.36 10.84 0.62
C TYR A 32 1.88 11.90 1.57
N LEU A 33 2.07 11.51 2.83
CA LEU A 33 2.55 12.39 3.88
C LEU A 33 4.07 12.53 3.83
N LYS A 34 4.59 13.70 3.51
CA LYS A 34 6.03 13.95 3.42
C LYS A 34 6.52 14.82 4.57
N GLU A 35 7.54 14.37 5.29
CA GLU A 35 8.27 15.21 6.24
C GLU A 35 9.27 16.11 5.49
N THR A 36 9.21 17.42 5.74
CA THR A 36 10.15 18.41 5.23
C THR A 36 10.40 19.44 6.34
N ASP A 37 11.65 19.59 6.75
CA ASP A 37 12.06 20.53 7.79
C ASP A 37 11.25 20.41 9.11
N ASN A 38 11.04 19.18 9.58
CA ASN A 38 10.22 18.82 10.75
C ASN A 38 8.73 19.20 10.65
N THR A 39 8.23 19.44 9.43
CA THR A 39 6.81 19.65 9.15
C THR A 39 6.30 18.56 8.22
N TYR A 40 5.08 18.12 8.44
CA TYR A 40 4.45 17.10 7.62
C TYR A 40 3.47 17.74 6.64
N ASN A 41 3.65 17.48 5.35
CA ASN A 41 2.80 18.03 4.29
C ASN A 41 2.36 16.91 3.34
N CYS A 42 1.09 16.95 2.93
CA CYS A 42 0.58 16.07 1.89
C CYS A 42 1.13 16.49 0.53
N THR A 43 1.72 15.55 -0.19
CA THR A 43 2.33 15.75 -1.51
C THR A 43 1.82 14.71 -2.49
N GLU A 44 1.71 15.05 -3.76
CA GLU A 44 1.30 14.10 -4.81
C GLU A 44 2.23 12.86 -4.87
N ASN A 45 1.65 11.67 -4.88
CA ASN A 45 2.36 10.41 -5.00
C ASN A 45 2.63 10.05 -6.46
N VAL A 46 3.61 10.74 -7.06
CA VAL A 46 4.05 10.51 -8.44
C VAL A 46 4.54 9.07 -8.66
N SER A 47 5.11 8.45 -7.63
CA SER A 47 5.66 7.09 -7.73
C SER A 47 4.58 6.02 -7.87
N LYS A 48 3.38 6.29 -7.32
CA LYS A 48 2.25 5.35 -7.20
C LYS A 48 2.66 3.96 -6.65
N ARG A 49 3.71 3.93 -5.81
CA ARG A 49 4.31 2.68 -5.27
C ARG A 49 3.57 2.11 -4.08
N PHE A 50 2.82 2.94 -3.38
CA PHE A 50 2.10 2.61 -2.17
C PHE A 50 0.76 3.28 -2.22
N ASP A 51 -0.30 2.51 -1.96
CA ASP A 51 -1.66 3.01 -1.96
C ASP A 51 -2.47 2.43 -0.82
N VAL A 52 -3.50 3.17 -0.40
CA VAL A 52 -4.44 2.78 0.65
C VAL A 52 -5.84 2.77 0.05
N LEU A 53 -6.37 1.59 -0.20
CA LEU A 53 -7.72 1.34 -0.70
C LEU A 53 -8.76 1.61 0.39
N THR A 54 -8.98 2.88 0.69
CA THR A 54 -9.95 3.36 1.68
C THR A 54 -10.70 4.58 1.15
N ASN A 55 -11.95 4.71 1.55
CA ASN A 55 -12.72 5.95 1.33
C ASN A 55 -12.45 6.99 2.42
N GLU A 56 -11.94 6.54 3.57
CA GLU A 56 -11.63 7.40 4.71
C GLU A 56 -10.23 8.00 4.52
N THR A 57 -10.18 9.16 3.88
CA THR A 57 -8.94 9.86 3.55
C THR A 57 -8.88 11.23 4.22
N ASN A 58 -7.80 11.96 3.97
CA ASN A 58 -7.69 13.36 4.36
C ASN A 58 -7.84 13.58 5.88
N PHE A 59 -7.28 12.68 6.68
CA PHE A 59 -7.35 12.72 8.13
C PHE A 59 -6.79 14.03 8.70
N LEU A 60 -5.67 14.52 8.17
CA LEU A 60 -4.99 15.70 8.71
C LEU A 60 -5.81 16.99 8.54
N GLU A 61 -6.49 17.17 7.40
CA GLU A 61 -7.34 18.35 7.16
C GLU A 61 -8.59 18.37 8.05
N ARG A 62 -9.04 17.22 8.57
CA ARG A 62 -10.17 17.16 9.51
C ARG A 62 -9.82 17.73 10.89
N GLY A 63 -8.53 17.84 11.23
CA GLY A 63 -8.07 18.47 12.48
C GLY A 63 -8.46 17.69 13.75
N VAL A 64 -8.73 16.39 13.63
CA VAL A 64 -9.11 15.51 14.75
C VAL A 64 -7.88 14.78 15.32
N ASP A 65 -8.00 14.33 16.57
CA ASP A 65 -7.00 13.49 17.21
C ASP A 65 -7.22 12.01 16.83
N GLY A 66 -6.13 11.26 16.64
CA GLY A 66 -6.22 9.82 16.36
C GLY A 66 -4.98 9.26 15.68
N GLU A 67 -5.17 8.21 14.89
CA GLU A 67 -4.13 7.60 14.07
C GLU A 67 -4.55 7.61 12.60
N CYS A 68 -3.58 7.75 11.71
CA CYS A 68 -3.76 7.59 10.27
C CYS A 68 -2.56 6.85 9.66
N VAL A 69 -2.74 6.30 8.47
CA VAL A 69 -1.70 5.56 7.73
C VAL A 69 -1.28 6.34 6.50
N ASP A 70 0.02 6.39 6.24
CA ASP A 70 0.54 6.82 4.95
C ASP A 70 1.88 6.13 4.64
N ALA A 71 2.43 6.32 3.44
CA ALA A 71 3.64 5.64 3.00
C ALA A 71 4.79 6.60 2.66
N THR A 72 5.88 6.53 3.44
CA THR A 72 7.06 7.40 3.26
C THR A 72 8.33 6.83 3.91
N PRO A 73 9.21 6.08 3.21
CA PRO A 73 9.06 5.43 1.89
C PRO A 73 8.29 4.10 1.96
N GLU A 74 7.92 3.64 3.16
CA GLU A 74 7.11 2.44 3.41
C GLU A 74 5.90 2.85 4.24
N PHE A 75 4.89 1.98 4.33
CA PHE A 75 3.74 2.25 5.19
C PHE A 75 4.16 2.53 6.64
N SER A 76 3.54 3.53 7.24
CA SER A 76 3.78 3.97 8.60
C SER A 76 2.47 4.46 9.21
N ILE A 77 2.36 4.28 10.52
CA ILE A 77 1.18 4.73 11.27
C ILE A 77 1.57 5.98 12.03
N PHE A 78 0.84 7.06 11.79
CA PHE A 78 1.09 8.37 12.35
C PHE A 78 0.06 8.66 13.44
N LYS A 79 0.56 8.98 14.63
CA LYS A 79 -0.27 9.54 15.71
C LYS A 79 -0.45 11.03 15.45
N VAL A 80 -1.69 11.48 15.40
CA VAL A 80 -2.07 12.86 15.10
C VAL A 80 -2.73 13.49 16.31
N VAL A 81 -2.31 14.71 16.64
CA VAL A 81 -2.93 15.55 17.68
C VAL A 81 -3.13 16.95 17.11
N ALA A 82 -4.34 17.48 17.19
CA ALA A 82 -4.73 18.77 16.64
C ALA A 82 -4.34 18.94 15.15
N GLY A 83 -4.53 17.89 14.35
CA GLY A 83 -4.22 17.88 12.91
C GLY A 83 -2.73 17.83 12.57
N GLN A 84 -1.84 17.57 13.55
CA GLN A 84 -0.40 17.47 13.34
C GLN A 84 0.12 16.09 13.74
N PRO A 85 0.94 15.42 12.91
CA PRO A 85 1.65 14.21 13.30
C PRO A 85 2.64 14.51 14.44
N VAL A 86 2.52 13.77 15.54
CA VAL A 86 3.37 13.90 16.75
C VAL A 86 4.17 12.64 17.06
N GLY A 87 3.95 11.56 16.31
CA GLY A 87 4.67 10.31 16.46
C GLY A 87 4.42 9.39 15.28
N VAL A 88 5.38 8.49 15.04
CA VAL A 88 5.34 7.48 13.98
C VAL A 88 5.65 6.12 14.59
N ARG A 89 4.93 5.09 14.14
CA ARG A 89 5.21 3.70 14.50
C ARG A 89 5.22 2.81 13.24
N PRO A 90 5.96 1.69 13.28
CA PRO A 90 5.98 0.74 12.18
C PRO A 90 4.59 0.22 11.84
N PHE A 91 4.40 -0.07 10.56
CA PHE A 91 3.23 -0.70 10.02
C PHE A 91 3.47 -2.21 9.89
N GLU A 92 2.56 -3.02 10.44
CA GLU A 92 2.71 -4.48 10.51
C GLU A 92 1.55 -5.23 9.82
N GLU A 93 0.64 -4.52 9.17
CA GLU A 93 -0.51 -5.13 8.49
C GLU A 93 -0.11 -5.71 7.12
N PRO A 94 -0.84 -6.73 6.63
CA PRO A 94 -0.61 -7.27 5.30
C PRO A 94 -0.96 -6.24 4.22
N TYR A 95 -0.26 -6.36 3.09
CA TYR A 95 -0.52 -5.59 1.89
C TYR A 95 -0.63 -6.50 0.67
N PHE A 96 -1.43 -6.09 -0.30
CA PHE A 96 -1.52 -6.75 -1.59
C PHE A 96 -0.37 -6.29 -2.51
N PRO A 97 0.43 -7.21 -3.08
CA PRO A 97 1.53 -6.86 -3.95
C PRO A 97 1.05 -6.75 -5.40
N LYS A 98 0.62 -5.56 -5.83
CA LYS A 98 0.16 -5.32 -7.22
C LYS A 98 1.35 -5.04 -8.14
N CYS A 99 1.29 -5.42 -9.42
CA CYS A 99 2.39 -5.10 -10.35
C CYS A 99 2.29 -3.70 -10.93
N CYS A 100 1.09 -3.27 -11.30
CA CYS A 100 0.77 -1.97 -11.86
C CYS A 100 0.08 -1.08 -10.82
N PRO A 101 0.12 0.25 -10.97
CA PRO A 101 -0.70 1.13 -10.13
C PRO A 101 -2.20 0.79 -10.25
N LEU A 102 -3.02 1.26 -9.31
CA LEU A 102 -4.44 0.87 -9.24
C LEU A 102 -5.18 1.08 -10.56
N ASN A 103 -5.08 2.26 -11.17
CA ASN A 103 -5.79 2.57 -12.43
C ASN A 103 -5.11 1.99 -13.70
N TYR A 104 -4.32 0.93 -13.55
CA TYR A 104 -3.56 0.31 -14.63
C TYR A 104 -3.72 -1.20 -14.61
N THR A 105 -3.66 -1.79 -15.80
CA THR A 105 -3.65 -3.24 -16.04
C THR A 105 -2.32 -3.63 -16.65
N TYR A 106 -1.87 -4.86 -16.38
CA TYR A 106 -0.63 -5.36 -16.96
C TYR A 106 -0.87 -5.83 -18.40
N ASN A 107 -0.08 -5.34 -19.35
CA ASN A 107 -0.09 -5.81 -20.73
C ASN A 107 0.99 -6.89 -20.92
N THR A 108 0.57 -8.13 -21.16
CA THR A 108 1.50 -9.27 -21.26
C THR A 108 2.36 -9.27 -22.53
N VAL A 109 1.97 -8.53 -23.56
CA VAL A 109 2.69 -8.44 -24.84
C VAL A 109 3.79 -7.38 -24.77
N LEU A 110 3.46 -6.21 -24.22
CA LEU A 110 4.40 -5.10 -24.05
C LEU A 110 5.26 -5.23 -22.78
N HIS A 111 4.86 -6.13 -21.87
CA HIS A 111 5.41 -6.27 -20.53
C HIS A 111 5.40 -4.96 -19.71
N SER A 112 4.39 -4.11 -19.94
CA SER A 112 4.21 -2.78 -19.35
C SER A 112 2.86 -2.65 -18.65
N CYS A 113 2.62 -1.52 -17.98
CA CYS A 113 1.32 -1.17 -17.39
C CYS A 113 0.64 -0.15 -18.27
N GLU A 114 -0.63 -0.39 -18.57
CA GLU A 114 -1.47 0.49 -19.40
C GLU A 114 -2.62 1.04 -18.57
N GLU A 115 -2.94 2.32 -18.75
CA GLU A 115 -4.07 2.96 -18.06
C GLU A 115 -5.39 2.32 -18.46
N ARG A 116 -6.27 2.13 -17.48
CA ARG A 116 -7.61 1.59 -17.67
C ARG A 116 -8.60 2.41 -16.87
N GLU A 117 -9.43 3.17 -17.59
CA GLU A 117 -10.40 4.13 -16.99
C GLU A 117 -11.37 3.48 -15.99
N ASN A 118 -11.64 2.18 -16.13
CA ASN A 118 -12.53 1.42 -15.25
C ASN A 118 -11.83 0.17 -14.69
N ALA A 119 -10.60 0.33 -14.20
CA ALA A 119 -9.92 -0.75 -13.49
C ALA A 119 -10.74 -1.16 -12.26
N THR A 120 -11.02 -2.46 -12.13
CA THR A 120 -11.70 -3.00 -10.94
C THR A 120 -10.68 -3.62 -9.99
N HIS A 121 -10.92 -3.48 -8.69
CA HIS A 121 -10.01 -3.98 -7.64
C HIS A 121 -10.68 -5.03 -6.76
N GLY A 122 -11.77 -5.65 -7.23
CA GLY A 122 -12.55 -6.62 -6.45
C GLY A 122 -11.79 -7.89 -6.05
N TYR A 123 -10.65 -8.16 -6.69
CA TYR A 123 -9.77 -9.27 -6.32
C TYR A 123 -8.79 -8.92 -5.19
N ILE A 124 -8.60 -7.63 -4.89
CA ILE A 124 -7.74 -7.16 -3.79
C ILE A 124 -8.56 -7.19 -2.51
N ARG A 125 -8.12 -7.97 -1.51
CA ARG A 125 -8.83 -8.10 -0.23
C ARG A 125 -8.23 -7.20 0.85
N GLU A 126 -6.98 -6.83 0.69
CA GLU A 126 -6.21 -6.00 1.61
C GLU A 126 -6.50 -4.52 1.38
N THR A 127 -6.46 -3.73 2.45
CA THR A 127 -6.58 -2.27 2.36
C THR A 127 -5.32 -1.62 1.80
N PHE A 128 -4.17 -2.25 1.98
CA PHE A 128 -2.87 -1.65 1.65
C PHE A 128 -2.31 -2.31 0.41
N VAL A 129 -1.81 -1.51 -0.52
CA VAL A 129 -1.30 -2.01 -1.81
C VAL A 129 0.12 -1.51 -2.02
N LYS A 130 1.03 -2.44 -2.28
CA LYS A 130 2.41 -2.15 -2.69
C LYS A 130 2.57 -2.47 -4.16
N VAL A 131 3.11 -1.53 -4.92
CA VAL A 131 3.13 -1.58 -6.39
C VAL A 131 4.53 -1.82 -6.94
N GLY A 132 4.66 -2.93 -7.66
CA GLY A 132 5.80 -3.31 -8.48
C GLY A 132 6.99 -3.85 -7.70
N LEU A 133 8.07 -4.14 -8.43
CA LEU A 133 9.28 -4.80 -7.93
C LEU A 133 10.50 -3.88 -8.17
N PRO A 134 10.74 -2.87 -7.31
CA PRO A 134 11.75 -1.84 -7.54
C PRO A 134 13.17 -2.40 -7.55
N ASP A 135 13.53 -3.22 -6.56
CA ASP A 135 14.90 -3.73 -6.35
C ASP A 135 15.22 -5.00 -7.13
N CYS A 136 14.38 -5.32 -8.13
CA CYS A 136 14.48 -6.57 -8.85
C CYS A 136 15.50 -6.56 -9.99
N LYS A 137 16.33 -7.61 -10.06
CA LYS A 137 17.30 -7.81 -11.14
C LYS A 137 16.68 -8.49 -12.37
N VAL A 138 15.95 -9.58 -12.17
CA VAL A 138 15.29 -10.33 -13.24
C VAL A 138 13.84 -10.58 -12.85
N ILE A 139 12.91 -10.27 -13.74
CA ILE A 139 11.48 -10.52 -13.52
C ILE A 139 11.06 -11.68 -14.42
N VAL A 140 10.32 -12.63 -13.84
CA VAL A 140 9.80 -13.81 -14.52
C VAL A 140 8.29 -13.78 -14.44
N ASP A 141 7.62 -13.79 -15.60
CA ASP A 141 6.17 -13.72 -15.66
C ASP A 141 5.58 -15.15 -15.72
N PHE A 142 4.55 -15.38 -14.91
CA PHE A 142 3.78 -16.61 -14.87
C PHE A 142 2.32 -16.29 -15.17
N HIS A 143 1.77 -16.90 -16.21
CA HIS A 143 0.36 -16.79 -16.54
C HIS A 143 -0.49 -17.72 -15.66
N LEU A 144 -1.61 -17.21 -15.16
CA LEU A 144 -2.44 -17.87 -14.18
C LEU A 144 -3.78 -18.25 -14.82
N ASN A 145 -3.94 -19.55 -15.10
CA ASN A 145 -5.16 -20.13 -15.64
C ASN A 145 -6.08 -20.57 -14.48
N GLU A 146 -7.38 -20.72 -14.72
CA GLU A 146 -8.37 -21.10 -13.69
C GLU A 146 -8.01 -22.40 -12.93
N GLU A 147 -7.40 -23.38 -13.60
CA GLU A 147 -6.93 -24.63 -12.98
C GLU A 147 -5.80 -24.42 -11.95
N ASN A 148 -5.03 -23.32 -12.08
CA ASN A 148 -3.90 -22.97 -11.19
C ASN A 148 -4.26 -21.89 -10.16
N ALA A 149 -5.48 -21.32 -10.19
CA ALA A 149 -5.87 -20.19 -9.35
C ALA A 149 -6.00 -20.56 -7.85
N SER A 150 -6.43 -21.78 -7.53
CA SER A 150 -6.49 -22.30 -6.16
C SER A 150 -5.08 -22.52 -5.57
N ASP A 151 -4.19 -23.09 -6.38
CA ASP A 151 -2.77 -23.27 -6.04
C ASP A 151 -2.03 -21.92 -5.92
N LEU A 152 -2.42 -20.94 -6.72
CA LEU A 152 -1.96 -19.57 -6.62
C LEU A 152 -2.42 -18.91 -5.32
N TYR A 153 -3.69 -19.06 -4.92
CA TYR A 153 -4.16 -18.54 -3.64
C TYR A 153 -3.34 -19.12 -2.49
N ALA A 154 -3.04 -20.42 -2.52
CA ALA A 154 -2.18 -21.07 -1.54
C ALA A 154 -0.72 -20.56 -1.58
N ARG A 155 -0.20 -20.17 -2.75
CA ARG A 155 1.15 -19.58 -2.90
C ARG A 155 1.23 -18.10 -2.53
N ILE A 156 0.19 -17.32 -2.82
CA ILE A 156 0.04 -15.91 -2.43
C ILE A 156 -0.13 -15.80 -0.90
N VAL A 157 -0.79 -16.79 -0.27
CA VAL A 157 -1.02 -16.83 1.18
C VAL A 157 0.23 -17.22 1.98
N ASP A 158 1.36 -17.60 1.34
CA ASP A 158 2.63 -17.71 2.07
C ASP A 158 3.19 -16.31 2.37
N ILE A 159 2.80 -15.80 3.55
CA ILE A 159 2.97 -14.43 4.03
C ILE A 159 4.42 -13.92 3.97
N ARG A 160 5.40 -14.81 3.87
CA ARG A 160 6.82 -14.45 3.96
C ARG A 160 7.43 -13.88 2.67
N ARG A 161 6.69 -13.85 1.54
CA ARG A 161 7.25 -13.50 0.21
C ARG A 161 6.61 -12.32 -0.51
N HIS A 162 5.78 -11.50 0.15
CA HIS A 162 5.06 -10.37 -0.47
C HIS A 162 5.93 -9.30 -1.17
N SER A 163 7.25 -9.31 -0.95
CA SER A 163 8.23 -8.42 -1.61
C SER A 163 8.98 -9.09 -2.77
N GLU A 164 8.78 -10.39 -3.00
CA GLU A 164 9.45 -11.18 -4.04
C GLU A 164 8.57 -11.42 -5.27
N TYR A 165 7.28 -11.09 -5.20
CA TYR A 165 6.38 -11.19 -6.35
C TYR A 165 5.37 -10.05 -6.36
N CYS A 166 4.73 -9.86 -7.50
CA CYS A 166 3.52 -9.06 -7.61
C CYS A 166 2.50 -9.78 -8.50
N VAL A 167 1.22 -9.44 -8.37
CA VAL A 167 0.13 -10.01 -9.15
C VAL A 167 -0.69 -8.88 -9.79
N ASP A 168 -1.13 -9.08 -11.02
CA ASP A 168 -2.09 -8.18 -11.67
C ASP A 168 -3.07 -8.94 -12.55
N GLU A 169 -4.24 -8.36 -12.73
CA GLU A 169 -5.09 -8.71 -13.86
C GLU A 169 -4.40 -8.23 -15.15
N ASN A 170 -4.50 -9.01 -16.21
CA ASN A 170 -3.96 -8.65 -17.52
C ASN A 170 -5.05 -8.19 -18.49
N GLU A 171 -4.64 -7.79 -19.69
CA GLU A 171 -5.53 -7.28 -20.73
C GLU A 171 -6.62 -8.25 -21.17
N ASN A 172 -6.45 -9.55 -20.89
CA ASN A 172 -7.41 -10.61 -21.23
C ASN A 172 -8.36 -10.97 -20.06
N GLY A 173 -8.29 -10.27 -18.93
CA GLY A 173 -9.10 -10.56 -17.74
C GLY A 173 -8.65 -11.78 -16.93
N THR A 174 -7.44 -12.28 -17.22
CA THR A 174 -6.79 -13.35 -16.43
C THR A 174 -5.70 -12.73 -15.55
N PHE A 175 -5.00 -13.53 -14.75
CA PHE A 175 -3.97 -13.00 -13.85
C PHE A 175 -2.56 -13.33 -14.32
N THR A 176 -1.64 -12.42 -14.04
CA THR A 176 -0.20 -12.62 -14.22
C THR A 176 0.49 -12.42 -12.88
N MET A 177 1.26 -13.42 -12.46
CA MET A 177 2.16 -13.30 -11.32
C MET A 177 3.57 -13.06 -11.85
N ARG A 178 4.22 -12.02 -11.35
CA ARG A 178 5.60 -11.68 -11.72
C ARG A 178 6.49 -11.96 -10.51
N GLU A 179 7.42 -12.88 -10.64
CA GLU A 179 8.39 -13.22 -9.59
C GLU A 179 9.69 -12.46 -9.81
N CYS A 180 10.24 -11.92 -8.73
CA CYS A 180 11.55 -11.32 -8.71
C CYS A 180 12.64 -12.35 -8.43
N ARG A 181 13.66 -12.38 -9.28
CA ARG A 181 14.88 -13.16 -9.10
C ARG A 181 16.09 -12.23 -8.96
N MET A 182 16.97 -12.58 -8.03
CA MET A 182 18.22 -11.85 -7.76
C MET A 182 19.42 -12.45 -8.50
N ASP A 183 19.27 -13.65 -9.05
CA ASP A 183 20.20 -14.32 -9.94
C ASP A 183 19.77 -14.18 -11.41
N THR A 184 20.73 -14.34 -12.32
CA THR A 184 20.50 -14.31 -13.77
C THR A 184 20.54 -15.69 -14.41
N ASP A 185 20.77 -16.75 -13.63
CA ASP A 185 20.99 -18.12 -14.12
C ASP A 185 19.75 -18.64 -14.85
N ILE A 186 18.56 -18.17 -14.49
CA ILE A 186 17.33 -18.50 -15.18
C ILE A 186 17.36 -18.06 -16.66
N CYS A 187 18.09 -16.99 -16.98
CA CYS A 187 18.21 -16.45 -18.34
C CYS A 187 19.02 -17.34 -19.29
N ASP A 188 19.72 -18.36 -18.77
CA ASP A 188 20.34 -19.39 -19.58
C ASP A 188 19.32 -20.41 -20.09
N ARG A 189 18.13 -20.47 -19.47
CA ARG A 189 17.06 -21.44 -19.78
C ARG A 189 15.83 -20.80 -20.41
N ILE A 190 15.58 -19.53 -20.11
CA ILE A 190 14.47 -18.76 -20.66
C ILE A 190 14.97 -17.43 -21.23
N ARG A 191 14.23 -16.87 -22.19
CA ARG A 191 14.56 -15.54 -22.74
C ARG A 191 14.28 -14.46 -21.70
N CYS A 192 15.33 -13.83 -21.17
CA CYS A 192 15.20 -12.63 -20.35
C CYS A 192 15.37 -11.36 -21.17
N VAL A 193 14.68 -10.29 -20.75
CA VAL A 193 14.90 -8.93 -21.24
C VAL A 193 15.49 -8.11 -20.10
N LYS A 194 16.61 -7.42 -20.35
CA LYS A 194 17.24 -6.56 -19.34
C LYS A 194 16.34 -5.35 -19.06
N LYS A 195 15.93 -5.18 -17.80
CA LYS A 195 15.24 -3.98 -17.33
C LYS A 195 16.15 -2.76 -17.53
N MET A 196 15.76 -1.82 -18.39
CA MET A 196 16.63 -0.70 -18.79
C MET A 196 16.72 0.42 -17.73
N LEU A 197 15.77 0.57 -16.80
CA LEU A 197 15.78 1.62 -15.77
C LEU A 197 15.03 1.21 -14.46
N PRO A 198 15.40 1.76 -13.30
CA PRO A 198 14.64 1.63 -12.06
C PRO A 198 13.50 2.66 -12.04
N GLY A 199 12.50 2.48 -12.89
CA GLY A 199 11.40 3.43 -13.00
C GLY A 199 10.60 3.23 -14.28
N TRP A 200 9.30 3.49 -14.18
CA TRP A 200 8.38 3.62 -15.30
C TRP A 200 8.72 4.90 -16.10
N THR A 201 9.75 4.83 -16.93
CA THR A 201 10.10 5.86 -17.92
C THR A 201 10.32 5.08 -19.22
N GLU A 202 9.54 5.22 -20.28
CA GLU A 202 8.81 6.39 -20.79
C GLU A 202 7.44 5.98 -21.38
N LEU A 203 6.44 6.81 -21.11
CA LEU A 203 5.20 6.91 -21.86
C LEU A 203 5.50 7.48 -23.25
N HIS A 204 4.97 6.84 -24.29
CA HIS A 204 4.58 7.50 -25.54
C HIS A 204 3.12 7.15 -25.83
#